data_AF-X0X4U5-F1
#
_entry.id   AF-X0X4U5-F1
#
_cell.length_a   1.000
_cell.length_b   1.000
_cell.length_c   1.000
_cell.angle_alpha   90.00
_cell.angle_beta   90.00
_cell.angle_gamma   90.00
#
_symmetry.space_group_name_H-M   'P 1'
#
loop_
_entity.id
_entity.type
_entity.pdbx_description
1 polymer ?
#
loop_
_entity_poly.entity_id
_entity_poly.type
_entity_poly.pdbx_seq_one_letter_code
_entity_poly.pdbx_strand_id
1 'polypeptide(L)'
;MAQQTNRRGFLKTTAVAGVGYWVAGGAEAKESTSPNERIQIGCIGIAGSKGSSDSADAARAGDVVAICDIDERFLTSGGDKRFPKAKRYFDFRKMLDEMEGKIDAVTVTTPDHVHAAAGVMAMKKGMHCFCQKPLTHSIFEARRMAEVARETGLATMMGNQGTAHAGLRRAAATIQAGAIGPVTEVHVWTNRPVWPQGGPRPKVEPAPAYMHWDEYLGPAAYR
;
A
#
# COMPACT_ATOMS: atom_id res chain seq x y z
N MET A 1 22.46 46.61 -30.63
CA MET A 1 21.78 47.34 -29.54
C MET A 1 21.12 46.31 -28.63
N ALA A 2 21.59 46.15 -27.40
CA ALA A 2 20.99 45.23 -26.43
C ALA A 2 19.71 45.86 -25.87
N GLN A 3 18.55 45.21 -26.07
CA GLN A 3 17.31 45.64 -25.44
C GLN A 3 17.40 45.44 -23.92
N GLN A 4 17.47 46.54 -23.18
CA GLN A 4 17.35 46.50 -21.72
C GLN A 4 15.93 46.08 -21.34
N THR A 5 15.79 44.89 -20.76
CA THR A 5 14.55 44.41 -20.15
C THR A 5 14.26 45.23 -18.90
N ASN A 6 13.24 46.09 -18.93
CA ASN A 6 12.83 46.84 -17.75
C ASN A 6 12.07 45.92 -16.76
N ARG A 7 12.14 46.23 -15.46
CA ARG A 7 11.51 45.44 -14.37
C ARG A 7 10.02 45.17 -14.63
N ARG A 8 9.31 46.11 -15.24
CA ARG A 8 7.88 45.98 -15.56
C ARG A 8 7.62 45.00 -16.70
N GLY A 9 8.52 44.94 -17.68
CA GLY A 9 8.52 43.95 -18.76
C GLY A 9 8.81 42.56 -18.22
N PHE A 10 9.81 42.44 -17.34
CA PHE A 10 10.10 41.17 -16.65
C PHE A 10 8.87 40.65 -15.89
N LEU A 11 8.26 41.47 -15.03
CA LEU A 11 7.08 41.08 -14.23
C LEU A 11 5.87 40.70 -15.09
N LYS A 12 5.62 41.42 -16.20
CA LYS A 12 4.54 41.05 -17.14
C LYS A 12 4.82 39.69 -17.80
N THR A 13 6.05 39.44 -18.22
CA THR A 13 6.44 38.16 -18.82
C THR A 13 6.36 37.01 -17.81
N THR A 14 6.76 37.21 -16.55
CA THR A 14 6.64 36.17 -15.51
C THR A 14 5.18 35.88 -15.14
N ALA A 15 4.32 36.91 -15.09
CA ALA A 15 2.89 36.74 -14.81
C ALA A 15 2.17 35.97 -15.94
N VAL A 16 2.47 36.28 -17.21
CA VAL A 16 1.92 35.57 -18.37
C VAL A 16 2.43 34.12 -18.41
N ALA A 17 3.71 33.88 -18.15
CA ALA A 17 4.27 32.53 -18.08
C ALA A 17 3.67 31.71 -16.93
N GLY A 18 3.49 32.31 -15.76
CA GLY A 18 2.88 31.67 -14.59
C GLY A 18 1.41 31.30 -14.83
N VAL A 19 0.61 32.20 -15.41
CA VAL A 19 -0.79 31.91 -15.76
C VAL A 19 -0.88 30.87 -16.88
N GLY A 20 0.00 30.93 -17.88
CA GLY A 20 0.08 29.92 -18.95
C GLY A 20 0.38 28.52 -18.44
N TYR A 21 1.24 28.39 -17.43
CA TYR A 21 1.54 27.11 -16.77
C TYR A 21 0.32 26.49 -16.08
N TRP A 22 -0.48 27.30 -15.38
CA TRP A 22 -1.69 26.83 -14.71
C TRP A 22 -2.85 26.55 -15.67
N VAL A 23 -3.04 27.38 -16.70
CA VAL A 23 -4.11 27.23 -17.70
C VAL A 23 -3.86 26.05 -18.65
N ALA A 24 -2.59 25.72 -18.93
CA ALA A 24 -2.22 24.55 -19.73
C ALA A 24 -2.21 23.23 -18.93
N GLY A 25 -2.70 23.22 -17.69
CA GLY A 25 -2.83 22.02 -16.86
C GLY A 25 -1.57 21.61 -16.09
N GLY A 26 -0.52 22.44 -16.09
CA GLY A 26 0.80 22.02 -15.62
C GLY A 26 1.39 20.93 -16.50
N ALA A 27 2.72 20.82 -16.54
CA ALA A 27 3.33 19.60 -17.07
C ALA A 27 3.07 18.49 -16.05
N GLU A 28 2.02 17.67 -16.24
CA GLU A 28 2.01 16.35 -15.62
C GLU A 28 3.27 15.63 -16.12
N ALA A 29 4.20 15.35 -15.20
CA ALA A 29 5.36 14.55 -15.53
C ALA A 29 4.84 13.23 -16.07
N LYS A 30 5.06 12.99 -17.37
CA LYS A 30 4.64 11.76 -18.03
C LYS A 30 5.24 10.59 -17.24
N GLU A 31 4.40 9.65 -16.84
CA GLU A 31 4.83 8.47 -16.09
C GLU A 31 5.96 7.79 -16.88
N SER A 32 7.11 7.59 -16.22
CA SER A 32 8.28 7.07 -16.91
C SER A 32 8.08 5.61 -17.29
N THR A 33 8.48 5.28 -18.52
CA THR A 33 8.47 3.91 -19.03
C THR A 33 9.86 3.26 -19.00
N SER A 34 10.84 3.91 -18.37
CA SER A 34 12.22 3.39 -18.26
C SER A 34 12.23 2.17 -17.34
N PRO A 35 12.79 1.01 -17.78
CA PRO A 35 12.95 -0.16 -16.93
C PRO A 35 13.74 0.13 -15.64
N ASN A 36 14.69 1.07 -15.69
CA ASN A 36 15.52 1.44 -14.54
C ASN A 36 14.80 2.31 -13.51
N GLU A 37 13.59 2.77 -13.83
CA GLU A 37 12.76 3.61 -12.94
C GLU A 37 11.55 2.84 -12.41
N ARG A 38 11.44 1.53 -12.71
CA ARG A 38 10.39 0.68 -12.17
C ARG A 38 10.68 0.35 -10.71
N ILE A 39 9.65 0.49 -9.88
CA ILE A 39 9.71 0.20 -8.44
C ILE A 39 9.83 -1.31 -8.24
N GLN A 40 10.81 -1.74 -7.43
CA GLN A 40 11.00 -3.12 -7.04
C GLN A 40 10.12 -3.44 -5.83
N ILE A 41 9.19 -4.40 -5.97
CA ILE A 41 8.12 -4.63 -5.00
C ILE A 41 8.23 -6.03 -4.37
N GLY A 42 8.15 -6.09 -3.04
CA GLY A 42 7.90 -7.31 -2.28
C GLY A 42 6.43 -7.47 -1.92
N CYS A 43 5.87 -8.67 -2.07
CA CYS A 43 4.48 -8.94 -1.66
C CYS A 43 4.45 -9.93 -0.49
N ILE A 44 3.88 -9.52 0.65
CA ILE A 44 3.71 -10.35 1.85
C ILE A 44 2.23 -10.70 2.00
N GLY A 45 1.89 -11.98 1.88
CA GLY A 45 0.52 -12.46 1.75
C GLY A 45 0.02 -12.30 0.31
N ILE A 46 0.14 -13.35 -0.49
CA ILE A 46 -0.33 -13.38 -1.89
C ILE A 46 -1.53 -14.32 -2.09
N ALA A 47 -1.83 -15.14 -1.08
CA ALA A 47 -2.94 -16.07 -1.07
C ALA A 47 -4.31 -15.36 -0.93
N GLY A 48 -5.35 -16.12 -1.30
CA GLY A 48 -6.72 -15.66 -1.24
C GLY A 48 -7.03 -14.54 -2.25
N SER A 49 -8.25 -14.03 -2.19
CA SER A 49 -8.71 -13.00 -3.13
C SER A 49 -7.96 -11.68 -2.96
N LYS A 50 -7.68 -11.28 -1.71
CA LYS A 50 -7.07 -9.98 -1.44
C LYS A 50 -5.58 -9.96 -1.76
N GLY A 51 -4.82 -10.92 -1.26
CA GLY A 51 -3.38 -11.04 -1.57
C GLY A 51 -3.15 -11.14 -3.07
N SER A 52 -3.97 -11.93 -3.75
CA SER A 52 -3.91 -12.05 -5.21
C SER A 52 -4.19 -10.73 -5.93
N SER A 53 -5.20 -9.96 -5.49
CA SER A 53 -5.49 -8.64 -6.07
C SER A 53 -4.38 -7.62 -5.82
N ASP A 54 -3.86 -7.52 -4.59
CA ASP A 54 -2.82 -6.54 -4.26
C ASP A 54 -1.50 -6.84 -4.97
N SER A 55 -1.11 -8.11 -5.06
CA SER A 55 0.11 -8.48 -5.78
C SER A 55 -0.02 -8.26 -7.29
N ALA A 56 -1.23 -8.45 -7.84
CA ALA A 56 -1.49 -8.15 -9.26
C ALA A 56 -1.46 -6.64 -9.54
N ASP A 57 -2.05 -5.83 -8.66
CA ASP A 57 -2.02 -4.37 -8.75
C ASP A 57 -0.57 -3.84 -8.61
N ALA A 58 0.20 -4.41 -7.68
CA ALA A 58 1.64 -4.12 -7.53
C ALA A 58 2.42 -4.39 -8.82
N ALA A 59 2.18 -5.52 -9.49
CA ALA A 59 2.84 -5.84 -10.75
C ALA A 59 2.44 -4.94 -11.93
N ARG A 60 1.32 -4.20 -11.84
CA ARG A 60 1.03 -3.13 -12.81
C ARG A 60 1.88 -1.89 -12.54
N ALA A 61 2.14 -1.58 -11.26
CA ALA A 61 2.87 -0.39 -10.82
C ALA A 61 4.40 -0.55 -10.83
N GLY A 62 4.91 -1.78 -10.72
CA GLY A 62 6.35 -2.06 -10.63
C GLY A 62 6.68 -3.52 -10.91
N ASP A 63 7.88 -3.95 -10.53
CA ASP A 63 8.36 -5.32 -10.72
C ASP A 63 8.30 -6.07 -9.40
N VAL A 64 7.49 -7.14 -9.35
CA VAL A 64 7.40 -8.00 -8.17
C VAL A 64 8.62 -8.91 -8.13
N VAL A 65 9.56 -8.60 -7.24
CA VAL A 65 10.86 -9.29 -7.11
C VAL A 65 10.92 -10.32 -5.98
N ALA A 66 9.98 -10.22 -5.03
CA ALA A 66 9.85 -11.17 -3.94
C ALA A 66 8.37 -11.38 -3.59
N ILE A 67 8.02 -12.63 -3.30
CA ILE A 67 6.70 -13.03 -2.81
C ILE A 67 6.86 -13.87 -1.54
N CYS A 68 5.98 -13.62 -0.57
CA CYS A 68 5.94 -14.32 0.68
C CYS A 68 4.53 -14.77 1.02
N ASP A 69 4.38 -16.02 1.42
CA ASP A 69 3.13 -16.60 1.88
C ASP A 69 3.40 -17.82 2.76
N ILE A 70 2.57 -18.02 3.77
CA ILE A 70 2.66 -19.14 4.70
C ILE A 70 2.06 -20.43 4.14
N ASP A 71 1.26 -20.34 3.07
CA ASP A 71 0.58 -21.46 2.45
C ASP A 71 1.42 -22.03 1.30
N GLU A 72 1.99 -23.22 1.49
CA GLU A 72 2.86 -23.88 0.53
C GLU A 72 2.22 -24.04 -0.85
N ARG A 73 0.89 -24.14 -0.91
CA ARG A 73 0.15 -24.33 -2.17
C ARG A 73 0.28 -23.13 -3.10
N PHE A 74 0.59 -21.93 -2.58
CA PHE A 74 0.78 -20.72 -3.37
C PHE A 74 2.23 -20.51 -3.82
N LEU A 75 3.21 -21.06 -3.09
CA LEU A 75 4.63 -20.84 -3.37
C LEU A 75 5.39 -22.05 -3.93
N THR A 76 4.79 -23.23 -3.96
CA THR A 76 5.42 -24.43 -4.56
C THR A 76 5.05 -24.61 -6.03
N SER A 77 5.62 -25.63 -6.67
CA SER A 77 5.44 -26.00 -8.08
C SER A 77 3.98 -26.42 -8.36
N GLY A 78 3.12 -25.44 -8.62
CA GLY A 78 1.68 -25.60 -8.80
C GLY A 78 0.87 -24.38 -8.37
N GLY A 79 1.47 -23.51 -7.53
CA GLY A 79 0.86 -22.30 -7.02
C GLY A 79 0.90 -21.11 -7.97
N ASP A 80 1.32 -19.95 -7.46
CA ASP A 80 1.31 -18.70 -8.20
C ASP A 80 2.38 -18.69 -9.32
N LYS A 81 1.91 -18.55 -10.56
CA LYS A 81 2.75 -18.49 -11.77
C LYS A 81 2.91 -17.06 -12.32
N ARG A 82 2.28 -16.06 -11.69
CA ARG A 82 2.28 -14.67 -12.15
C ARG A 82 3.66 -14.01 -12.00
N PHE A 83 4.45 -14.49 -11.03
CA PHE A 83 5.75 -13.92 -10.69
C PHE A 83 6.89 -14.95 -10.82
N PRO A 84 7.21 -15.42 -12.04
CA PRO A 84 8.17 -16.51 -12.26
C PRO A 84 9.60 -16.16 -11.86
N LYS A 85 9.95 -14.86 -11.81
CA LYS A 85 11.28 -14.37 -11.43
C LYS A 85 11.37 -13.95 -9.95
N ALA A 86 10.24 -13.90 -9.24
CA ALA A 86 10.24 -13.48 -7.85
C ALA A 86 10.84 -14.56 -6.95
N LYS A 87 11.70 -14.15 -6.02
CA LYS A 87 12.14 -15.02 -4.94
C LYS A 87 10.96 -15.36 -4.03
N ARG A 88 10.92 -16.60 -3.55
CA ARG A 88 9.79 -17.15 -2.78
C ARG A 88 10.20 -17.38 -1.34
N TYR A 89 9.37 -16.94 -0.40
CA TYR A 89 9.65 -17.03 1.02
C TYR A 89 8.42 -17.51 1.77
N PHE A 90 8.60 -18.40 2.74
CA PHE A 90 7.54 -18.77 3.68
C PHE A 90 7.50 -17.85 4.91
N ASP A 91 8.60 -17.13 5.12
CA ASP A 91 8.80 -16.23 6.26
C ASP A 91 9.16 -14.83 5.76
N PHE A 92 8.30 -13.87 6.06
CA PHE A 92 8.50 -12.50 5.64
C PHE A 92 9.72 -11.86 6.31
N ARG A 93 10.12 -12.32 7.51
CA ARG A 93 11.31 -11.82 8.21
C ARG A 93 12.56 -12.11 7.38
N LYS A 94 12.68 -13.35 6.90
CA LYS A 94 13.75 -13.77 5.98
C LYS A 94 13.70 -13.02 4.66
N MET A 95 12.51 -12.83 4.09
CA MET A 95 12.33 -12.03 2.88
C MET A 95 12.89 -10.62 3.07
N LEU A 96 12.47 -9.94 4.14
CA LEU A 96 12.86 -8.57 4.44
C LEU A 96 14.37 -8.44 4.68
N ASP A 97 14.99 -9.42 5.35
CA ASP A 97 16.44 -9.44 5.57
C ASP A 97 17.24 -9.69 4.28
N GLU A 98 16.86 -10.67 3.46
CA GLU A 98 17.61 -11.01 2.23
C GLU A 98 17.44 -9.95 1.12
N MET A 99 16.28 -9.29 1.11
CA MET A 99 15.89 -8.32 0.10
C MET A 99 16.07 -6.86 0.54
N GLU A 100 16.69 -6.62 1.70
CA GLU A 100 17.07 -5.28 2.14
C GLU A 100 17.95 -4.59 1.08
N GLY A 101 17.60 -3.34 0.73
CA GLY A 101 18.25 -2.58 -0.34
C GLY A 101 17.94 -3.05 -1.76
N LYS A 102 17.08 -4.07 -1.96
CA LYS A 102 16.66 -4.58 -3.28
C LYS A 102 15.16 -4.41 -3.55
N ILE A 103 14.39 -4.07 -2.53
CA ILE A 103 12.96 -3.78 -2.59
C ILE A 103 12.77 -2.32 -2.17
N ASP A 104 12.05 -1.56 -2.98
CA ASP A 104 11.69 -0.18 -2.71
C ASP A 104 10.40 -0.09 -1.90
N ALA A 105 9.45 -1.01 -2.13
CA ALA A 105 8.14 -1.01 -1.50
C ALA A 105 7.62 -2.43 -1.21
N VAL A 106 6.81 -2.56 -0.15
CA VAL A 106 6.11 -3.80 0.17
C VAL A 106 4.60 -3.64 0.14
N THR A 107 3.91 -4.69 -0.27
CA THR A 107 2.49 -4.90 0.06
C THR A 107 2.38 -5.88 1.23
N VAL A 108 1.56 -5.54 2.22
CA VAL A 108 1.30 -6.37 3.41
C VAL A 108 -0.18 -6.72 3.43
N THR A 109 -0.50 -7.97 3.12
CA THR A 109 -1.87 -8.53 3.00
C THR A 109 -2.01 -9.82 3.81
N THR A 110 -1.30 -9.90 4.93
CA THR A 110 -1.40 -11.00 5.89
C THR A 110 -2.72 -10.92 6.67
N PRO A 111 -2.99 -11.84 7.59
CA PRO A 111 -3.94 -11.58 8.68
C PRO A 111 -3.54 -10.34 9.49
N ASP A 112 -4.54 -9.73 10.14
CA ASP A 112 -4.43 -8.43 10.80
C ASP A 112 -3.52 -8.43 12.03
N HIS A 113 -3.39 -9.56 12.72
CA HIS A 113 -2.43 -9.72 13.83
C HIS A 113 -0.97 -9.66 13.38
N VAL A 114 -0.66 -9.82 12.09
CA VAL A 114 0.72 -9.77 11.55
C VAL A 114 1.04 -8.43 10.86
N HIS A 115 0.02 -7.67 10.44
CA HIS A 115 0.16 -6.44 9.67
C HIS A 115 1.18 -5.47 10.25
N ALA A 116 1.04 -5.14 11.54
CA ALA A 116 1.89 -4.15 12.20
C ALA A 116 3.36 -4.61 12.27
N ALA A 117 3.59 -5.88 12.60
CA ALA A 117 4.93 -6.44 12.70
C ALA A 117 5.63 -6.40 11.34
N ALA A 118 4.98 -6.91 10.29
CA ALA A 118 5.55 -6.92 8.93
C ALA A 118 5.77 -5.50 8.39
N GLY A 119 4.78 -4.61 8.53
CA GLY A 119 4.86 -3.23 8.06
C GLY A 119 5.94 -2.43 8.76
N VAL A 120 6.04 -2.50 10.10
CA VAL A 120 7.09 -1.80 10.86
C VAL A 120 8.48 -2.33 10.51
N MET A 121 8.65 -3.66 10.37
CA MET A 121 9.94 -4.23 9.99
C MET A 121 10.38 -3.76 8.60
N ALA A 122 9.46 -3.73 7.63
CA ALA A 122 9.74 -3.23 6.29
C ALA A 122 10.12 -1.74 6.29
N MET A 123 9.35 -0.90 6.98
CA MET A 123 9.64 0.54 7.08
C MET A 123 11.00 0.81 7.74
N LYS A 124 11.35 0.07 8.79
CA LYS A 124 12.66 0.20 9.45
C LYS A 124 13.84 -0.17 8.55
N LYS A 125 13.60 -0.97 7.50
CA LYS A 125 14.58 -1.32 6.46
C LYS A 125 14.54 -0.37 5.26
N GLY A 126 13.83 0.75 5.36
CA GLY A 126 13.76 1.76 4.30
C GLY A 126 12.74 1.47 3.21
N MET A 127 11.86 0.46 3.38
CA MET A 127 10.89 0.08 2.35
C MET A 127 9.57 0.83 2.53
N HIS A 128 9.06 1.45 1.46
CA HIS A 128 7.70 2.00 1.44
C HIS A 128 6.67 0.92 1.73
N CYS A 129 5.55 1.26 2.38
CA CYS A 129 4.63 0.24 2.90
C CYS A 129 3.18 0.51 2.52
N PHE A 130 2.62 -0.37 1.70
CA PHE A 130 1.18 -0.53 1.55
C PHE A 130 0.70 -1.66 2.47
N CYS A 131 -0.23 -1.40 3.38
CA CYS A 131 -0.72 -2.38 4.34
C CYS A 131 -2.25 -2.48 4.34
N GLN A 132 -2.79 -3.69 4.31
CA GLN A 132 -4.23 -3.90 4.21
C GLN A 132 -5.00 -3.45 5.45
N LYS A 133 -6.31 -3.23 5.25
CA LYS A 133 -7.27 -2.96 6.31
C LYS A 133 -7.87 -4.28 6.86
N PRO A 134 -8.17 -4.38 8.17
CA PRO A 134 -7.86 -3.40 9.22
C PRO A 134 -6.35 -3.27 9.44
N LEU A 135 -5.86 -2.05 9.72
CA LEU A 135 -4.42 -1.77 9.74
C LEU A 135 -3.67 -2.60 10.77
N THR A 136 -4.27 -2.77 11.95
CA THR A 136 -3.64 -3.38 13.13
C THR A 136 -4.68 -4.09 13.98
N HIS A 137 -4.22 -4.96 14.87
CA HIS A 137 -5.06 -5.63 15.86
C HIS A 137 -5.27 -4.77 17.12
N SER A 138 -4.33 -3.87 17.45
CA SER A 138 -4.44 -2.98 18.62
C SER A 138 -4.19 -1.50 18.31
N ILE A 139 -4.65 -0.62 19.21
CA ILE A 139 -4.37 0.83 19.16
C ILE A 139 -2.87 1.11 19.34
N PHE A 140 -2.19 0.31 20.19
CA PHE A 140 -0.76 0.45 20.42
C PHE A 140 0.02 0.24 19.12
N GLU A 141 -0.29 -0.82 18.38
CA GLU A 141 0.30 -1.11 17.07
C GLU A 141 0.06 0.03 16.08
N ALA A 142 -1.17 0.56 16.01
CA ALA A 142 -1.49 1.68 15.12
C ALA A 142 -0.64 2.92 15.44
N ARG A 143 -0.49 3.26 16.73
CA ARG A 143 0.37 4.36 17.17
C ARG A 143 1.83 4.12 16.81
N ARG A 144 2.33 2.89 17.02
CA ARG A 144 3.71 2.55 16.71
C ARG A 144 4.00 2.59 15.21
N MET A 145 3.08 2.10 14.38
CA MET A 145 3.19 2.23 12.92
C MET A 145 3.25 3.70 12.49
N ALA A 146 2.40 4.57 13.06
CA ALA A 146 2.39 5.99 12.75
C ALA A 146 3.68 6.70 13.17
N GLU A 147 4.25 6.35 14.32
CA GLU A 147 5.55 6.85 14.76
C GLU A 147 6.66 6.47 13.77
N VAL A 148 6.75 5.17 13.42
CA VAL A 148 7.78 4.69 12.50
C VAL A 148 7.63 5.29 11.11
N ALA A 149 6.41 5.44 10.60
CA ALA A 149 6.16 6.11 9.32
C ALA A 149 6.67 7.55 9.33
N ARG A 150 6.45 8.29 10.43
CA ARG A 150 6.95 9.66 10.60
C ARG A 150 8.47 9.73 10.81
N GLU A 151 9.05 8.81 11.57
CA GLU A 151 10.49 8.71 11.81
C GLU A 151 11.26 8.45 10.50
N THR A 152 10.72 7.58 9.66
CA THR A 152 11.35 7.15 8.40
C THR A 152 11.06 8.08 7.22
N GLY A 153 9.95 8.83 7.26
CA GLY A 153 9.53 9.70 6.16
C GLY A 153 9.13 8.95 4.89
N LEU A 154 8.92 7.63 4.97
CA LEU A 154 8.57 6.79 3.84
C LEU A 154 7.11 6.99 3.42
N ALA A 155 6.84 6.85 2.12
CA ALA A 155 5.49 6.71 1.62
C ALA A 155 4.81 5.48 2.24
N THR A 156 3.66 5.70 2.88
CA THR A 156 2.84 4.65 3.49
C THR A 156 1.38 4.81 3.10
N MET A 157 0.67 3.69 2.96
CA MET A 157 -0.73 3.68 2.60
C MET A 157 -1.46 2.50 3.26
N MET A 158 -2.59 2.77 3.92
CA MET A 158 -3.52 1.73 4.30
C MET A 158 -4.41 1.36 3.09
N GLY A 159 -4.74 0.08 2.93
CA GLY A 159 -5.56 -0.49 1.86
C GLY A 159 -7.03 -0.07 1.81
N ASN A 160 -7.35 1.19 2.11
CA ASN A 160 -8.66 1.80 1.96
C ASN A 160 -8.94 2.16 0.50
N GLN A 161 -8.99 1.16 -0.36
CA GLN A 161 -9.04 1.36 -1.82
C GLN A 161 -10.25 2.21 -2.28
N GLY A 162 -11.37 2.14 -1.55
CA GLY A 162 -12.56 2.95 -1.79
C GLY A 162 -12.26 4.44 -1.93
N THR A 163 -11.41 5.00 -1.06
CA THR A 163 -11.09 6.44 -1.06
C THR A 163 -10.18 6.85 -2.20
N ALA A 164 -9.55 5.89 -2.90
CA ALA A 164 -8.77 6.16 -4.09
C ALA A 164 -9.62 6.32 -5.36
N HIS A 165 -10.89 5.91 -5.35
CA HIS A 165 -11.76 6.02 -6.52
C HIS A 165 -12.32 7.43 -6.73
N ALA A 166 -12.56 7.78 -8.00
CA ALA A 166 -13.06 9.10 -8.40
C ALA A 166 -14.40 9.50 -7.77
N GLY A 167 -15.24 8.53 -7.36
CA GLY A 167 -16.49 8.82 -6.66
C GLY A 167 -16.27 9.56 -5.33
N LEU A 168 -15.49 8.97 -4.43
CA LEU A 168 -15.20 9.57 -3.12
C LEU A 168 -14.32 10.81 -3.24
N ARG A 169 -13.37 10.86 -4.18
CA ARG A 169 -12.56 12.07 -4.43
C ARG A 169 -13.44 13.24 -4.88
N ARG A 170 -14.40 13.02 -5.78
CA ARG A 170 -15.35 14.05 -6.21
C ARG A 170 -16.27 14.50 -5.07
N ALA A 171 -16.76 13.57 -4.26
CA ALA A 171 -17.58 13.91 -3.09
C ALA A 171 -16.80 14.78 -2.10
N ALA A 172 -15.56 14.40 -1.77
CA ALA A 172 -14.68 15.20 -0.91
C ALA A 172 -14.42 16.60 -1.48
N ALA A 173 -14.09 16.70 -2.77
CA ALA A 173 -13.88 17.98 -3.45
C ALA A 173 -15.15 18.86 -3.43
N THR A 174 -16.33 18.27 -3.62
CA THR A 174 -17.62 18.97 -3.60
C THR A 174 -17.91 19.57 -2.21
N ILE A 175 -17.65 18.80 -1.15
CA ILE A 175 -17.81 19.25 0.23
C ILE A 175 -16.81 20.37 0.54
N GLN A 176 -15.53 20.20 0.17
CA GLN A 176 -14.47 21.18 0.41
C GLN A 176 -14.69 22.49 -0.36
N ALA A 177 -15.31 22.43 -1.54
CA ALA A 177 -15.71 23.61 -2.31
C ALA A 177 -16.89 24.38 -1.69
N GLY A 178 -17.49 23.87 -0.61
CA GLY A 178 -18.63 24.49 0.07
C GLY A 178 -19.96 24.35 -0.67
N ALA A 179 -20.04 23.46 -1.68
CA ALA A 179 -21.20 23.37 -2.58
C ALA A 179 -22.52 23.00 -1.88
N ILE A 180 -22.46 22.38 -0.70
CA ILE A 180 -23.63 21.97 0.09
C ILE A 180 -23.76 22.74 1.41
N GLY A 181 -22.92 23.75 1.66
CA GLY A 181 -22.82 24.42 2.96
C GLY A 181 -22.23 23.52 4.07
N PRO A 182 -22.40 23.89 5.35
CA PRO A 182 -21.94 23.08 6.48
C PRO A 182 -22.64 21.71 6.54
N VAL A 183 -21.85 20.64 6.66
CA VAL A 183 -22.37 19.27 6.83
C VAL A 183 -22.96 19.12 8.23
N THR A 184 -24.25 18.76 8.32
CA THR A 184 -24.95 18.53 9.59
C THR A 184 -25.08 17.07 9.96
N GLU A 185 -25.15 16.17 8.96
CA GLU A 185 -25.37 14.74 9.17
C GLU A 185 -24.75 13.91 8.04
N VAL A 186 -24.28 12.70 8.38
CA VAL A 186 -23.75 11.72 7.41
C VAL A 186 -24.39 10.36 7.68
N HIS A 187 -25.09 9.83 6.68
CA HIS A 187 -25.70 8.50 6.73
C HIS A 187 -24.81 7.53 5.94
N VAL A 188 -24.29 6.49 6.60
CA VAL A 188 -23.46 5.47 5.96
C VAL A 188 -24.06 4.10 6.21
N TRP A 189 -24.40 3.40 5.14
CA TRP A 189 -24.84 2.01 5.18
C TRP A 189 -24.00 1.15 4.24
N THR A 190 -23.86 -0.11 4.59
CA THR A 190 -23.20 -1.10 3.74
C THR A 190 -23.99 -2.40 3.78
N ASN A 191 -24.08 -3.08 2.64
CA ASN A 191 -24.56 -4.47 2.57
C ASN A 191 -23.48 -5.47 2.98
N ARG A 192 -22.32 -4.98 3.44
CA ARG A 192 -21.22 -5.79 3.96
C ARG A 192 -21.40 -5.94 5.47
N PRO A 193 -21.00 -7.08 6.01
CA PRO A 193 -20.28 -8.16 5.34
C PRO A 193 -21.25 -9.09 4.61
N VAL A 194 -20.85 -9.56 3.43
CA VAL A 194 -21.57 -10.63 2.70
C VAL A 194 -21.02 -12.02 3.06
N TRP A 195 -20.27 -12.10 4.16
CA TRP A 195 -19.67 -13.30 4.73
C TRP A 195 -19.95 -13.32 6.24
N PRO A 196 -19.89 -14.50 6.90
CA PRO A 196 -20.12 -14.59 8.34
C PRO A 196 -19.19 -13.65 9.12
N GLN A 197 -19.76 -12.83 9.99
CA GLN A 197 -19.02 -12.02 10.97
C GLN A 197 -19.53 -12.32 12.36
N GLY A 198 -18.59 -12.35 13.31
CA GLY A 198 -18.92 -12.79 14.66
C GLY A 198 -19.31 -14.27 14.70
N GLY A 199 -19.22 -14.84 15.88
CA GLY A 199 -19.46 -16.25 16.12
C GLY A 199 -18.78 -16.69 17.40
N PRO A 200 -19.15 -17.87 17.94
CA PRO A 200 -18.40 -18.45 19.03
C PRO A 200 -16.95 -18.67 18.59
N ARG A 201 -16.01 -18.61 19.54
CA ARG A 201 -14.62 -18.99 19.28
C ARG A 201 -14.60 -20.40 18.65
N PRO A 202 -13.92 -20.59 17.50
CA PRO A 202 -13.86 -21.89 16.86
C PRO A 202 -13.23 -22.93 17.79
N LYS A 203 -13.56 -24.20 17.58
CA LYS A 203 -12.90 -25.29 18.28
C LYS A 203 -11.42 -25.33 17.88
N VAL A 204 -10.57 -25.76 18.80
CA VAL A 204 -9.14 -25.95 18.51
C VAL A 204 -9.01 -27.09 17.50
N GLU A 205 -8.37 -26.80 16.37
CA GLU A 205 -8.06 -27.77 15.32
C GLU A 205 -6.53 -27.83 15.11
N PRO A 206 -5.99 -28.97 14.64
CA PRO A 206 -4.59 -29.06 14.24
C PRO A 206 -4.26 -28.07 13.12
N ALA A 207 -3.04 -27.54 13.14
CA ALA A 207 -2.54 -26.72 12.04
C ALA A 207 -2.56 -27.52 10.72
N PRO A 208 -3.01 -26.93 9.60
CA PRO A 208 -2.95 -27.60 8.30
C PRO A 208 -1.50 -27.90 7.91
N ALA A 209 -1.24 -29.09 7.36
CA ALA A 209 0.13 -29.54 7.04
C ALA A 209 0.83 -28.70 5.95
N TYR A 210 0.07 -28.04 5.09
CA TYR A 210 0.59 -27.15 4.04
C TYR A 210 0.84 -25.72 4.52
N MET A 211 0.56 -25.42 5.80
CA MET A 211 0.66 -24.08 6.37
C MET A 211 1.84 -24.01 7.32
N HIS A 212 2.75 -23.08 7.04
CA HIS A 212 3.83 -22.67 7.93
C HIS A 212 3.24 -21.99 9.18
N TRP A 213 2.91 -22.81 10.17
CA TRP A 213 2.07 -22.39 11.30
C TRP A 213 2.77 -21.39 12.23
N ASP A 214 4.07 -21.55 12.47
CA ASP A 214 4.82 -20.64 13.32
C ASP A 214 4.93 -19.24 12.68
N GLU A 215 5.07 -19.18 11.36
CA GLU A 215 5.01 -17.95 10.57
C GLU A 215 3.59 -17.35 10.55
N TYR A 216 2.54 -18.18 10.51
CA TYR A 216 1.15 -17.73 10.62
C TYR A 216 0.86 -17.07 11.98
N LEU A 217 1.31 -17.69 13.07
CA LEU A 217 1.13 -17.14 14.42
C LEU A 217 1.80 -15.78 14.55
N GLY A 218 3.00 -15.62 13.98
CA GLY A 218 3.71 -14.34 13.97
C GLY A 218 3.87 -13.79 15.41
N PRO A 219 3.33 -12.60 15.72
CA PRO A 219 3.41 -12.03 17.06
C PRO A 219 2.35 -12.57 18.04
N ALA A 220 1.41 -13.41 17.60
CA ALA A 220 0.39 -13.97 18.47
C ALA A 220 0.98 -15.03 19.42
N ALA A 221 0.43 -15.13 20.63
CA ALA A 221 0.86 -16.14 21.60
C ALA A 221 0.53 -17.57 21.12
N TYR A 222 1.42 -18.51 21.41
CA TYR A 222 1.18 -19.94 21.18
C TYR A 222 0.25 -20.50 22.26
N ARG A 223 -1.06 -20.50 21.97
CA ARG A 223 -2.17 -20.96 22.83
C ARG A 223 -2.44 -20.13 24.08
#